data_AF-A0A392N8E1-F1
#
_entry.id   AF-A0A392N8E1-F1
#
_cell.length_a   1.000
_cell.length_b   1.000
_cell.length_c   1.000
_cell.angle_alpha   90.00
_cell.angle_beta   90.00
_cell.angle_gamma   90.00
#
_symmetry.space_group_name_H-M   'P 1'
#
loop_
_entity.id
_entity.type
_entity.pdbx_description
1 polymer ?
#
loop_
_entity_poly.entity_id
_entity_poly.type
_entity_poly.pdbx_seq_one_letter_code
_entity_poly.pdbx_strand_id
1 'polypeptide(L)'
;DAFDLVVIDEAGQAIEPSCWIPILQAKRCILAGDQCQLAPVIFSRKALEGGLGISLLERAATLHEGILTTTLTTQYRMNDAIASWASKEMYGGLLKSSKTVFSHLLVDSPFVKPTWITQCPLVLLDTRMPYGSLSLGCEEHLDPAGTGSLYNEGEADIG
;
A
#
# COMPACT_ATOMS: atom_id res chain seq x y z
N ASP A 1 36.43 -7.56 -2.52
CA ASP A 1 35.62 -8.61 -1.89
C ASP A 1 34.15 -8.44 -2.25
N ALA A 2 33.46 -9.53 -2.55
CA ALA A 2 32.02 -9.55 -2.83
C ALA A 2 31.23 -9.89 -1.55
N PHE A 3 30.02 -9.34 -1.40
CA PHE A 3 29.15 -9.62 -0.27
C PHE A 3 28.61 -11.06 -0.32
N ASP A 4 28.28 -11.65 0.83
CA ASP A 4 27.71 -13.00 0.87
C ASP A 4 26.19 -13.03 0.65
N LEU A 5 25.52 -11.91 0.93
CA LEU A 5 24.07 -11.76 0.87
C LEU A 5 23.70 -10.28 0.63
N VAL A 6 22.74 -10.05 -0.25
CA VAL A 6 22.00 -8.78 -0.36
C VAL A 6 20.56 -8.99 0.09
N VAL A 7 19.99 -7.98 0.76
CA VAL A 7 18.56 -7.91 1.06
C VAL A 7 18.00 -6.64 0.41
N ILE A 8 16.93 -6.78 -0.35
CA ILE A 8 16.21 -5.65 -0.95
C ILE A 8 14.82 -5.63 -0.34
N ASP A 9 14.55 -4.60 0.44
CA ASP A 9 13.23 -4.35 1.02
C ASP A 9 12.41 -3.46 0.08
N GLU A 10 11.08 -3.53 0.18
CA GLU A 10 10.14 -2.86 -0.73
C GLU A 10 10.41 -3.15 -2.22
N ALA A 11 10.90 -4.35 -2.54
CA ALA A 11 11.33 -4.75 -3.86
C ALA A 11 10.20 -4.76 -4.91
N GLY A 12 8.93 -4.79 -4.47
CA GLY A 12 7.75 -4.63 -5.32
C GLY A 12 7.64 -3.23 -5.96
N GLN A 13 8.21 -2.21 -5.31
CA GLN A 13 8.17 -0.82 -5.78
C GLN A 13 9.36 -0.46 -6.68
N ALA A 14 10.36 -1.34 -6.77
CA ALA A 14 11.57 -1.14 -7.56
C ALA A 14 11.44 -1.70 -8.97
N ILE A 15 11.92 -0.94 -9.96
CA ILE A 15 12.12 -1.49 -11.31
C ILE A 15 13.18 -2.57 -11.27
N GLU A 16 12.97 -3.66 -11.99
CA GLU A 16 13.91 -4.78 -11.97
C GLU A 16 15.39 -4.39 -12.26
N PRO A 17 15.71 -3.50 -13.22
CA PRO A 17 17.09 -3.12 -13.48
C PRO A 17 17.80 -2.50 -12.27
N SER A 18 17.10 -1.79 -11.38
CA SER A 18 17.72 -1.21 -10.20
C SER A 18 18.07 -2.27 -9.16
N CYS A 19 17.26 -3.34 -9.05
CA CYS A 19 17.54 -4.46 -8.16
C CYS A 19 18.81 -5.22 -8.56
N TRP A 20 19.15 -5.28 -9.86
CA TRP A 20 20.37 -5.96 -10.32
C TRP A 20 21.66 -5.30 -9.86
N ILE A 21 21.65 -3.98 -9.60
CA ILE A 21 22.83 -3.22 -9.16
C ILE A 21 23.45 -3.83 -7.88
N PRO A 22 22.70 -3.99 -6.77
CA PRO A 22 23.25 -4.60 -5.56
C PRO A 22 23.30 -6.14 -5.63
N ILE A 23 22.45 -6.81 -6.42
CA ILE A 23 22.49 -8.28 -6.59
C ILE A 23 23.82 -8.75 -7.16
N LEU A 24 24.37 -8.04 -8.15
CA LEU A 24 25.65 -8.39 -8.76
C LEU A 24 26.85 -8.26 -7.80
N GLN A 25 26.67 -7.62 -6.65
CA GLN A 25 27.69 -7.48 -5.61
C GLN A 25 27.65 -8.62 -4.58
N ALA A 26 26.70 -9.56 -4.67
CA ALA A 26 26.50 -10.61 -3.69
C ALA A 26 26.32 -12.01 -4.29
N LYS A 27 26.59 -13.05 -3.49
CA LYS A 27 26.37 -14.46 -3.90
C LYS A 27 24.92 -14.91 -3.78
N ARG A 28 24.13 -14.26 -2.92
CA ARG A 28 22.74 -14.61 -2.59
C ARG A 28 21.92 -13.34 -2.43
N CYS A 29 20.62 -13.43 -2.70
CA CYS A 29 19.68 -12.33 -2.59
C CYS A 29 18.41 -12.77 -1.86
N ILE A 30 17.88 -11.89 -0.99
CA ILE A 30 16.52 -11.97 -0.45
C ILE A 30 15.78 -10.72 -0.94
N LEU A 31 14.60 -10.93 -1.52
CA LEU A 31 13.67 -9.88 -1.89
C LEU A 31 12.52 -9.88 -0.90
N ALA A 32 12.24 -8.74 -0.29
CA ALA A 32 11.11 -8.52 0.59
C ALA A 32 10.24 -7.39 0.03
N GLY A 33 8.93 -7.50 0.23
CA GLY A 33 7.96 -6.53 -0.25
C GLY A 33 6.62 -7.20 -0.51
N ASP A 34 5.73 -6.46 -1.16
CA ASP A 34 4.37 -6.88 -1.43
C ASP A 34 3.97 -6.49 -2.85
N GLN A 35 3.75 -7.48 -3.71
CA GLN A 35 3.33 -7.26 -5.10
C GLN A 35 1.89 -6.75 -5.23
N CYS A 36 1.08 -6.80 -4.17
CA CYS A 36 -0.28 -6.25 -4.16
C CYS A 36 -0.32 -4.76 -3.79
N GLN A 37 0.83 -4.15 -3.44
CA GLN A 37 0.95 -2.72 -3.17
C GLN A 37 1.38 -1.95 -4.41
N LEU A 38 1.97 -0.76 -4.23
CA LEU A 38 2.36 0.12 -5.33
C LEU A 38 3.42 -0.54 -6.23
N ALA A 39 3.13 -0.60 -7.53
CA ALA A 39 4.10 -0.98 -8.55
C ALA A 39 5.07 0.19 -8.84
N PRO A 40 6.19 -0.07 -9.53
CA PRO A 40 7.14 0.99 -9.91
C PRO A 40 6.49 2.03 -10.83
N VAL A 41 6.80 3.31 -10.60
CA VAL A 41 6.26 4.42 -11.41
C VAL A 41 6.99 4.50 -12.75
N ILE A 42 6.29 4.21 -13.85
CA ILE A 42 6.84 4.26 -15.21
C ILE A 42 6.15 5.36 -16.03
N PHE A 43 6.88 6.43 -16.36
CA PHE A 43 6.35 7.54 -17.16
C PHE A 43 6.14 7.17 -18.64
N SER A 44 7.00 6.32 -19.20
CA SER A 44 6.91 5.94 -20.61
C SER A 44 5.94 4.79 -20.79
N ARG A 45 4.80 5.06 -21.43
CA ARG A 45 3.80 4.03 -21.78
C ARG A 45 4.41 2.87 -22.57
N LYS A 46 5.31 3.16 -23.52
CA LYS A 46 6.00 2.12 -24.29
C LYS A 46 6.87 1.23 -23.39
N ALA A 47 7.52 1.79 -22.37
CA ALA A 47 8.32 1.01 -21.43
C ALA A 47 7.44 0.17 -20.50
N LEU A 48 6.29 0.71 -20.06
CA LEU A 48 5.30 -0.02 -19.28
C LEU A 48 4.75 -1.22 -20.07
N GLU A 49 4.33 -1.00 -21.32
CA GLU A 49 3.87 -2.05 -22.25
C GLU A 49 5.00 -3.05 -22.57
N GLY A 50 6.26 -2.61 -22.52
CA GLY A 50 7.45 -3.45 -22.64
C GLY A 50 7.80 -4.24 -21.38
N GLY A 51 7.01 -4.17 -20.31
CA GLY A 51 7.18 -4.96 -19.10
C GLY A 51 8.00 -4.31 -17.98
N LEU A 52 8.43 -3.04 -18.13
CA LEU A 52 9.24 -2.37 -17.09
C LEU A 52 8.48 -2.12 -15.78
N GLY A 53 7.14 -2.20 -15.82
CA GLY A 53 6.30 -2.13 -14.62
C GLY A 53 6.27 -3.40 -13.78
N ILE A 54 6.79 -4.52 -14.29
CA ILE A 54 6.86 -5.78 -13.54
C ILE A 54 8.13 -5.73 -12.68
N SER A 55 7.95 -5.78 -11.36
CA SER A 55 9.08 -5.77 -10.42
C SER A 55 9.82 -7.10 -10.44
N LEU A 56 11.08 -7.10 -9.96
CA LEU A 56 11.83 -8.35 -9.80
C LEU A 56 11.14 -9.30 -8.80
N LEU A 57 10.54 -8.75 -7.73
CA LEU A 57 9.80 -9.51 -6.72
C LEU A 57 8.59 -10.22 -7.34
N GLU A 58 7.77 -9.49 -8.09
CA GLU A 58 6.58 -10.03 -8.76
C GLU A 58 6.96 -11.15 -9.73
N ARG A 59 7.97 -10.91 -10.58
CA ARG A 59 8.43 -11.93 -11.50
C ARG A 59 8.98 -13.15 -10.76
N ALA A 60 9.81 -12.94 -9.74
CA ALA A 60 10.39 -14.02 -8.93
C ALA A 60 9.32 -14.84 -8.20
N ALA A 61 8.22 -14.22 -7.78
CA ALA A 61 7.11 -14.91 -7.12
C ALA A 61 6.39 -15.91 -8.04
N THR A 62 6.46 -15.71 -9.36
CA THR A 62 5.90 -16.66 -10.35
C THR A 62 6.88 -17.74 -10.79
N LEU A 63 8.18 -17.59 -10.49
CA LEU A 63 9.19 -18.58 -10.85
C LEU A 63 9.05 -19.84 -9.99
N HIS A 64 9.37 -20.99 -10.57
CA HIS A 64 9.34 -22.28 -9.90
C HIS A 64 8.02 -22.54 -9.17
N GLU A 65 6.89 -22.14 -9.76
CA GLU A 65 5.55 -22.33 -9.20
C GLU A 65 5.39 -21.71 -7.78
N GLY A 66 6.13 -20.64 -7.49
CA GLY A 66 6.06 -19.93 -6.20
C GLY A 66 6.76 -20.63 -5.04
N ILE A 67 7.50 -21.71 -5.29
CA ILE A 67 8.21 -22.49 -4.25
C ILE A 67 9.19 -21.63 -3.44
N LEU A 68 9.75 -20.58 -4.06
CA LEU A 68 10.71 -19.69 -3.42
C LEU A 68 10.07 -18.55 -2.62
N THR A 69 8.74 -18.45 -2.62
CA THR A 69 8.00 -17.36 -2.01
C THR A 69 7.45 -17.77 -0.66
N THR A 70 7.56 -16.88 0.33
CA THR A 70 6.93 -17.06 1.64
C THR A 70 6.08 -15.83 1.94
N THR A 71 4.77 -16.04 2.10
CA THR A 71 3.83 -14.98 2.45
C THR A 71 3.59 -14.96 3.96
N LEU A 72 3.69 -13.78 4.57
CA LEU A 72 3.32 -13.59 5.97
C LEU A 72 1.82 -13.33 6.07
N THR A 73 1.13 -14.10 6.91
CA THR A 73 -0.35 -14.09 6.99
C THR A 73 -0.89 -13.47 8.28
N THR A 74 -0.05 -13.04 9.20
CA THR A 74 -0.48 -12.36 10.44
C THR A 74 -0.06 -10.90 10.42
N GLN A 75 -1.03 -9.99 10.53
CA GLN A 75 -0.79 -8.55 10.61
C GLN A 75 -0.94 -8.03 12.04
N TYR A 76 -0.11 -7.04 12.39
CA TYR A 76 0.00 -6.49 13.75
C TYR A 76 -0.24 -4.98 13.79
N ARG A 77 -0.87 -4.40 12.77
CA ARG A 77 -1.05 -2.94 12.63
C ARG A 77 -2.50 -2.52 12.78
N MET A 78 -3.39 -3.08 11.98
CA MET A 78 -4.75 -2.57 11.79
C MET A 78 -5.77 -3.31 12.66
N ASN A 79 -6.88 -2.62 13.00
CA ASN A 79 -8.09 -3.26 13.50
C ASN A 79 -8.63 -4.26 12.46
N ASP A 80 -9.26 -5.35 12.91
CA ASP A 80 -9.78 -6.39 12.01
C ASP A 80 -10.88 -5.88 11.06
N ALA A 81 -11.69 -4.92 11.50
CA ALA A 81 -12.70 -4.29 10.65
C ALA A 81 -12.08 -3.59 9.42
N ILE A 82 -10.85 -3.08 9.54
CA ILE A 82 -10.09 -2.46 8.45
C ILE A 82 -9.36 -3.54 7.64
N ALA A 83 -8.61 -4.41 8.34
CA ALA A 83 -7.74 -5.40 7.71
C ALA A 83 -8.51 -6.47 6.92
N SER A 84 -9.70 -6.84 7.39
CA SER A 84 -10.49 -7.91 6.78
C SER A 84 -11.01 -7.55 5.38
N TRP A 85 -11.27 -6.26 5.10
CA TRP A 85 -11.62 -5.80 3.76
C TRP A 85 -10.42 -5.95 2.82
N ALA A 86 -9.27 -5.37 3.18
CA ALA A 86 -8.04 -5.47 2.39
C ALA A 86 -7.62 -6.94 2.19
N SER A 87 -7.77 -7.77 3.22
CA SER A 87 -7.48 -9.20 3.15
C SER A 87 -8.31 -9.90 2.09
N LYS A 88 -9.61 -9.63 2.00
CA LYS A 88 -10.51 -10.30 1.04
C LYS A 88 -10.23 -9.87 -0.38
N GLU A 89 -10.06 -8.56 -0.60
CA GLU A 89 -9.89 -8.00 -1.93
C GLU A 89 -8.49 -8.29 -2.52
N MET A 90 -7.43 -8.20 -1.71
CA MET A 90 -6.04 -8.26 -2.22
C MET A 90 -5.33 -9.58 -1.90
N TYR A 91 -5.71 -10.27 -0.82
CA TYR A 91 -4.96 -11.42 -0.29
C TYR A 91 -5.80 -12.69 -0.13
N GLY A 92 -6.95 -12.79 -0.81
CA GLY A 92 -7.80 -13.99 -0.81
C GLY A 92 -8.32 -14.42 0.57
N GLY A 93 -8.41 -13.49 1.52
CA GLY A 93 -8.82 -13.76 2.91
C GLY A 93 -7.75 -14.41 3.81
N LEU A 94 -6.50 -14.47 3.36
CA LEU A 94 -5.43 -15.14 4.10
C LEU A 94 -4.81 -14.29 5.23
N LEU A 95 -4.95 -12.96 5.17
CA LEU A 95 -4.35 -12.04 6.13
C LEU A 95 -5.23 -11.95 7.40
N LYS A 96 -4.65 -12.32 8.54
CA LYS A 96 -5.33 -12.38 9.84
C LYS A 96 -4.77 -11.34 10.81
N SER A 97 -5.67 -10.70 11.54
CA SER A 97 -5.32 -9.75 12.58
C SER A 97 -4.83 -10.46 13.84
N SER A 98 -3.68 -10.05 14.36
CA SER A 98 -3.22 -10.49 15.69
C SER A 98 -4.23 -10.08 16.76
N LYS A 99 -4.33 -10.88 17.83
CA LYS A 99 -5.14 -10.57 19.02
C LYS A 99 -4.80 -9.20 19.62
N THR A 100 -3.55 -8.75 19.46
CA THR A 100 -3.06 -7.47 19.96
C THR A 100 -3.57 -6.26 19.19
N VAL A 101 -4.19 -6.42 18.02
CA VAL A 101 -4.75 -5.30 17.24
C VAL A 101 -6.18 -5.53 16.78
N PHE A 102 -6.67 -6.78 16.88
CA PHE A 102 -7.96 -7.22 16.37
C PHE A 102 -9.11 -6.24 16.66
N SER A 103 -9.20 -5.76 17.90
CA SER A 103 -10.26 -4.83 18.35
C SER A 103 -9.72 -3.49 18.84
N HIS A 104 -8.47 -3.12 18.55
CA HIS A 104 -7.90 -1.85 19.02
C HIS A 104 -8.62 -0.66 18.39
N LEU A 105 -8.97 0.32 19.22
CA LEU A 105 -9.62 1.56 18.86
C LEU A 105 -8.81 2.76 19.38
N LEU A 106 -9.09 3.95 18.85
CA LEU A 106 -8.40 5.17 19.30
C LEU A 106 -8.67 5.46 20.78
N VAL A 107 -9.90 5.19 21.25
CA VAL A 107 -10.29 5.37 22.65
C VAL A 107 -9.49 4.54 23.65
N ASP A 108 -8.82 3.47 23.20
CA ASP A 108 -7.97 2.64 24.06
C ASP A 108 -6.65 3.34 24.45
N SER A 109 -6.30 4.43 23.75
CA SER A 109 -5.14 5.25 24.08
C SER A 109 -5.41 6.16 25.29
N PRO A 110 -4.52 6.22 26.29
CA PRO A 110 -4.77 6.98 27.53
C PRO A 110 -4.88 8.49 27.32
N PHE A 111 -4.50 9.01 26.16
CA PHE A 111 -4.52 10.43 25.83
C PHE A 111 -5.72 10.84 24.96
N VAL A 112 -6.59 9.89 24.60
CA VAL A 112 -7.73 10.12 23.70
C VAL A 112 -9.03 10.23 24.49
N LYS A 113 -9.78 11.31 24.25
CA LYS A 113 -11.11 11.48 24.87
C LYS A 113 -12.14 10.58 24.18
N PRO A 114 -13.02 9.90 24.93
CA PRO A 114 -14.11 9.13 24.34
C PRO A 114 -15.09 10.04 23.59
N THR A 115 -15.21 9.81 22.29
CA THR A 115 -16.24 10.33 21.40
C THR A 115 -16.79 9.20 20.54
N TRP A 116 -17.92 9.44 19.86
CA TRP A 116 -18.50 8.46 18.94
C TRP A 116 -17.52 8.07 17.80
N ILE A 117 -16.65 8.99 17.36
CA ILE A 117 -15.63 8.73 16.32
C ILE A 117 -14.52 7.84 16.87
N THR A 118 -13.99 8.14 18.06
CA THR A 118 -12.86 7.39 18.64
C THR A 118 -13.20 5.96 19.05
N GLN A 119 -14.50 5.64 19.11
CA GLN A 119 -15.04 4.31 19.39
C GLN A 119 -15.36 3.52 18.11
N CYS A 120 -15.12 4.11 16.93
CA CYS A 120 -15.35 3.46 15.66
C CYS A 120 -14.00 3.15 14.97
N PRO A 121 -13.80 1.93 14.43
CA PRO A 121 -12.57 1.60 13.72
C PRO A 121 -12.51 2.20 12.31
N LEU A 122 -13.65 2.57 11.72
CA LEU A 122 -13.74 3.08 10.36
C LEU A 122 -14.89 4.09 10.25
N VAL A 123 -14.62 5.26 9.69
CA VAL A 123 -15.64 6.29 9.41
C VAL A 123 -15.47 6.73 7.96
N LEU A 124 -16.57 6.76 7.21
CA LEU A 124 -16.63 7.35 5.87
C LEU A 124 -17.42 8.66 5.97
N LEU A 125 -16.77 9.77 5.63
CA LEU A 125 -17.42 11.07 5.48
C LEU A 125 -17.68 11.29 4.00
N ASP A 126 -18.94 11.13 3.58
CA ASP A 126 -19.32 11.35 2.20
C ASP A 126 -19.49 12.85 1.93
N THR A 127 -18.65 13.40 1.05
CA THR A 127 -18.68 14.80 0.62
C THR A 127 -19.74 15.03 -0.45
N ARG A 128 -20.45 13.99 -0.90
CA ARG A 128 -21.61 14.07 -1.79
C ARG A 128 -22.89 14.35 -0.99
N MET A 129 -23.66 15.30 -1.48
CA MET A 129 -25.04 15.57 -1.07
C MET A 129 -25.96 14.44 -1.56
N PRO A 130 -27.20 14.34 -1.02
CA PRO A 130 -28.26 13.58 -1.67
C PRO A 130 -28.32 13.93 -3.16
N TYR A 131 -28.88 13.08 -4.03
CA TYR A 131 -28.95 13.29 -5.50
C TYR A 131 -27.60 13.43 -6.23
N GLY A 132 -26.45 13.24 -5.56
CA GLY A 132 -25.13 13.10 -6.18
C GLY A 132 -24.39 14.41 -6.47
N SER A 133 -24.91 15.55 -6.03
CA SER A 133 -24.17 16.83 -6.09
C SER A 133 -23.06 16.85 -5.03
N LEU A 134 -22.01 17.63 -5.25
CA LEU A 134 -20.95 17.81 -4.25
C LEU A 134 -21.37 18.84 -3.19
N SER A 135 -20.83 18.67 -1.98
CA SER A 135 -20.87 19.70 -0.95
C SER A 135 -20.11 20.94 -1.44
N LEU A 136 -20.53 22.12 -1.00
CA LEU A 136 -19.91 23.38 -1.42
C LEU A 136 -18.40 23.36 -1.14
N GLY A 137 -17.58 23.66 -2.15
CA GLY A 137 -16.12 23.68 -2.03
C GLY A 137 -15.44 22.30 -2.13
N CYS A 138 -16.19 21.20 -2.22
CA CYS A 138 -15.65 19.84 -2.38
C CYS A 138 -15.39 19.47 -3.85
N GLU A 139 -15.19 20.45 -4.73
CA GLU A 139 -14.86 20.23 -6.13
C GLU A 139 -13.36 19.98 -6.30
N GLU A 140 -13.01 19.20 -7.32
CA GLU A 140 -11.62 18.92 -7.65
C GLU A 140 -11.08 19.99 -8.59
N HIS A 141 -9.90 20.53 -8.26
CA HIS A 141 -9.25 21.61 -8.99
C HIS A 141 -7.83 21.22 -9.39
N LEU A 142 -7.37 21.72 -10.54
CA LEU A 142 -5.97 21.57 -10.98
C LEU A 142 -5.05 22.51 -10.22
N ASP A 143 -3.94 21.99 -9.71
CA ASP A 143 -2.89 22.76 -9.06
C ASP A 143 -2.39 23.90 -9.97
N PRO A 144 -2.50 25.17 -9.54
CA PRO A 144 -2.05 26.33 -10.31
C PRO A 144 -0.55 26.29 -10.65
N ALA A 145 0.26 25.52 -9.92
CA ALA A 145 1.70 25.37 -10.18
C ALA A 145 2.01 24.58 -11.47
N GLY A 146 0.99 24.06 -12.18
CA GLY A 146 1.18 23.39 -13.47
C GLY A 146 1.84 22.02 -13.35
N THR A 147 1.80 21.42 -12.16
CA THR A 147 2.37 20.10 -11.85
C THR A 147 1.54 18.95 -12.44
N GLY A 148 0.30 19.22 -12.84
CA GLY A 148 -0.69 18.20 -13.19
C GLY A 148 -1.33 17.52 -11.97
N SER A 149 -1.02 18.00 -10.76
CA SER A 149 -1.67 17.57 -9.51
C SER A 149 -3.08 18.16 -9.38
N LEU A 150 -3.87 17.53 -8.53
CA LEU A 150 -5.24 17.95 -8.18
C LEU A 150 -5.29 18.35 -6.69
N TYR A 151 -6.24 19.21 -6.33
CA TYR A 151 -6.53 19.58 -4.94
C TYR A 151 -8.04 19.76 -4.73
N ASN A 152 -8.47 19.67 -3.46
CA ASN A 152 -9.85 19.84 -3.03
C ASN A 152 -9.86 20.58 -1.68
N GLU A 153 -10.26 21.86 -1.68
CA GLU A 153 -10.25 22.69 -0.48
C GLU A 153 -11.30 22.24 0.54
N GLY A 154 -12.49 21.84 0.08
CA GLY A 154 -13.56 21.37 0.96
C GLY A 154 -13.20 20.08 1.70
N GLU A 155 -12.49 19.15 1.05
CA GLU A 155 -11.96 17.95 1.72
C GLU A 155 -10.82 18.29 2.69
N ALA A 156 -9.98 19.27 2.34
CA ALA A 156 -8.91 19.75 3.22
C ALA A 156 -9.43 20.42 4.50
N ASP A 157 -10.56 21.15 4.42
CA ASP A 157 -11.21 21.76 5.59
C ASP A 157 -11.88 20.72 6.50
N ILE A 158 -12.24 19.55 5.97
CA ILE A 158 -12.82 18.43 6.73
C ILE A 158 -11.74 17.60 7.44
N GLY A 159 -10.55 17.45 6.83
CA GLY A 159 -9.45 16.59 7.28
C GLY A 159 -8.66 17.12 8.47
#